data_AF-A0A5C0B0N3-F1
#
_entry.id   AF-A0A5C0B0N3-F1
#
_cell.length_a   1.000
_cell.length_b   1.000
_cell.length_c   1.000
_cell.angle_alpha   90.00
_cell.angle_beta   90.00
_cell.angle_gamma   90.00
#
_symmetry.space_group_name_H-M   'P 1'
#
loop_
_entity.id
_entity.type
_entity.pdbx_description
1 polymer ?
#
loop_
_entity_poly.entity_id
_entity_poly.type
_entity_poly.pdbx_seq_one_letter_code
_entity_poly.pdbx_strand_id
1 'polypeptide(L)'
;MKKTATLSAAILALLSPVLASALPLGITHDEFKSVEKLQIGSQTMRILLVNPKEEYDGVKLMLGDKELARTDGDRMKIEYQFDLPNSKVVLVSEYSGGNACPANYRLVQLNKSGSVTTTKVFGNCSDIPKINVNGERIAVTLPAEDGKRIVEETWTFEKGVLTEPRKRGDRSK
;
A
#
# COMPACT_ATOMS: atom_id res chain seq x y z
N MET A 1 37.32 -14.67 57.14
CA MET A 1 37.96 -16.01 57.11
C MET A 1 36.91 -16.97 56.51
N LYS A 2 37.19 -17.68 55.40
CA LYS A 2 37.52 -19.14 55.35
C LYS A 2 36.56 -20.01 56.20
N LYS A 3 35.88 -21.07 55.73
CA LYS A 3 35.71 -21.78 54.43
C LYS A 3 34.17 -22.12 54.29
N THR A 4 33.59 -22.90 53.37
CA THR A 4 34.01 -23.77 52.23
C THR A 4 32.85 -23.84 51.19
N ALA A 5 32.99 -24.62 50.12
CA ALA A 5 31.90 -25.09 49.25
C ALA A 5 31.78 -26.63 49.29
N THR A 6 30.65 -27.20 48.82
CA THR A 6 30.50 -28.64 48.57
C THR A 6 29.77 -28.87 47.25
N LEU A 7 30.38 -29.61 46.32
CA LEU A 7 29.74 -30.12 45.09
C LEU A 7 29.24 -31.55 45.31
N SER A 8 28.08 -31.89 44.72
CA SER A 8 27.66 -33.24 44.30
C SER A 8 26.29 -33.13 43.62
N ALA A 9 25.90 -33.95 42.64
CA ALA A 9 26.65 -34.85 41.77
C ALA A 9 25.82 -35.06 40.48
N ALA A 10 26.45 -35.50 39.39
CA ALA A 10 25.73 -35.80 38.15
C ALA A 10 24.84 -37.05 38.31
N ILE A 11 23.65 -37.03 37.69
CA ILE A 11 22.79 -38.22 37.53
C ILE A 11 22.56 -38.47 36.03
N LEU A 12 22.62 -39.75 35.67
CA LEU A 12 22.64 -40.26 34.30
C LEU A 12 21.35 -39.98 33.53
N ALA A 13 21.49 -39.88 32.21
CA ALA A 13 20.40 -39.97 31.25
C ALA A 13 19.80 -41.39 31.19
N LEU A 14 18.48 -41.48 31.02
CA LEU A 14 17.78 -42.67 30.55
C LEU A 14 16.78 -42.27 29.45
N LEU A 15 16.63 -43.15 28.45
CA LEU A 15 15.95 -42.87 27.19
C LEU A 15 14.44 -43.20 27.21
N SER A 16 13.74 -42.60 26.23
CA SER A 16 12.57 -43.13 25.51
C SER A 16 11.16 -42.81 26.07
N PRO A 17 10.10 -42.84 25.21
CA PRO A 17 10.07 -42.92 23.74
C PRO A 17 9.39 -41.70 23.06
N VAL A 18 9.50 -41.65 21.74
CA VAL A 18 8.80 -40.70 20.86
C VAL A 18 7.28 -40.94 20.90
N LEU A 19 6.50 -39.88 21.14
CA LEU A 19 5.12 -39.79 20.67
C LEU A 19 5.02 -38.66 19.65
N ALA A 20 4.90 -39.03 18.37
CA ALA A 20 4.59 -38.11 17.29
C ALA A 20 3.06 -38.00 17.17
N SER A 21 2.51 -36.79 17.31
CA SER A 21 1.11 -36.53 16.99
C SER A 21 0.84 -35.07 16.65
N ALA A 22 0.34 -34.85 15.43
CA ALA A 22 -0.31 -33.63 14.93
C ALA A 22 0.52 -32.34 14.90
N LEU A 23 1.16 -32.09 13.75
CA LEU A 23 1.37 -30.73 13.25
C LEU A 23 0.02 -30.01 13.12
N PRO A 24 -0.20 -28.82 13.72
CA PRO A 24 -1.09 -27.87 13.10
C PRO A 24 -0.43 -27.42 11.79
N LEU A 25 -1.19 -27.61 10.71
CA LEU A 25 -0.95 -27.17 9.34
C LEU A 25 0.04 -25.99 9.24
N GLY A 26 1.10 -26.18 8.47
CA GLY A 26 2.04 -25.10 8.18
C GLY A 26 1.29 -23.93 7.56
N ILE A 27 1.22 -22.82 8.31
CA ILE A 27 0.91 -21.52 7.72
C ILE A 27 2.09 -21.23 6.80
N THR A 28 1.89 -21.47 5.51
CA THR A 28 2.75 -20.94 4.44
C THR A 28 2.79 -19.44 4.64
N HIS A 29 3.87 -18.96 5.27
CA HIS A 29 4.16 -17.55 5.29
C HIS A 29 4.46 -17.16 3.85
N ASP A 30 3.46 -16.59 3.17
CA ASP A 30 3.67 -15.86 1.93
C ASP A 30 4.89 -14.94 2.12
N GLU A 31 5.93 -15.15 1.32
CA GLU A 31 7.19 -14.44 1.46
C GLU A 31 7.06 -13.02 0.86
N PHE A 32 6.27 -12.19 1.52
CA PHE A 32 5.99 -10.82 1.10
C PHE A 32 7.25 -9.96 1.19
N LYS A 33 7.80 -9.58 0.04
CA LYS A 33 8.90 -8.60 -0.01
C LYS A 33 8.32 -7.19 0.07
N SER A 34 8.57 -6.50 1.18
CA SER A 34 8.32 -5.06 1.27
C SER A 34 9.27 -4.32 0.32
N VAL A 35 8.72 -3.63 -0.68
CA VAL A 35 9.51 -2.83 -1.64
C VAL A 35 9.49 -1.34 -1.32
N GLU A 36 8.42 -0.85 -0.69
CA GLU A 36 8.35 0.54 -0.22
C GLU A 36 7.67 0.62 1.15
N LYS A 37 8.00 1.66 1.93
CA LYS A 37 7.44 1.94 3.25
C LYS A 37 7.34 3.46 3.49
N LEU A 38 6.24 3.91 4.09
CA LEU A 38 6.04 5.30 4.52
C LEU A 38 5.42 5.33 5.92
N GLN A 39 5.92 6.18 6.80
CA GLN A 39 5.32 6.38 8.12
C GLN A 39 4.22 7.45 8.04
N ILE A 40 2.97 7.05 8.26
CA ILE A 40 1.79 7.91 8.20
C ILE A 40 1.10 7.96 9.56
N GLY A 41 1.45 8.98 10.35
CA GLY A 41 1.04 9.07 11.76
C GLY A 41 1.72 7.98 12.58
N SER A 42 0.95 7.25 13.39
CA SER A 42 1.47 6.09 14.15
C SER A 42 1.58 4.82 13.32
N GLN A 43 1.01 4.77 12.11
CA GLN A 43 0.96 3.57 11.27
C GLN A 43 2.02 3.61 10.16
N THR A 44 2.52 2.44 9.77
CA THR A 44 3.40 2.29 8.61
C THR A 44 2.60 1.78 7.42
N MET A 45 2.55 2.58 6.35
CA MET A 45 2.09 2.14 5.04
C MET A 45 3.21 1.35 4.37
N ARG A 46 2.89 0.25 3.70
CA ARG A 46 3.86 -0.65 3.06
C ARG A 46 3.34 -1.10 1.70
N ILE A 47 4.23 -1.12 0.71
CA ILE A 47 3.98 -1.79 -0.56
C ILE A 47 4.71 -3.13 -0.53
N LEU A 48 3.98 -4.22 -0.78
CA LEU A 48 4.48 -5.59 -0.77
C LEU A 48 4.33 -6.21 -2.16
N LEU A 49 5.39 -6.80 -2.70
CA LEU A 49 5.27 -7.74 -3.82
C LEU A 49 4.76 -9.07 -3.29
N VAL A 50 3.77 -9.66 -3.95
CA VAL A 50 3.25 -10.99 -3.64
C VAL A 50 4.02 -12.03 -4.45
N ASN A 51 4.44 -13.10 -3.76
CA ASN A 51 5.12 -14.27 -4.28
C ASN A 51 6.10 -14.04 -5.47
N PRO A 52 7.22 -13.30 -5.26
CA PRO A 52 8.13 -12.92 -6.34
C PRO A 52 9.01 -14.07 -6.91
N LYS A 53 8.71 -15.34 -6.59
CA LYS A 53 9.58 -16.50 -6.89
C LYS A 53 8.97 -17.55 -7.83
N GLU A 54 7.66 -17.75 -7.80
CA GLU A 54 7.02 -18.86 -8.52
C GLU A 54 5.88 -18.40 -9.43
N GLU A 55 5.01 -17.50 -8.97
CA GLU A 55 3.97 -16.88 -9.79
C GLU A 55 3.63 -15.48 -9.22
N TYR A 56 3.66 -14.45 -10.07
CA TYR A 56 3.50 -13.07 -9.64
C TYR A 56 2.01 -12.74 -9.36
N ASP A 57 1.60 -12.88 -8.10
CA ASP A 57 0.22 -12.62 -7.61
C ASP A 57 -0.03 -11.13 -7.26
N GLY A 58 0.64 -10.23 -7.99
CA GLY A 58 0.43 -8.78 -7.93
C GLY A 58 1.16 -8.04 -6.80
N VAL A 59 0.69 -6.82 -6.54
CA VAL A 59 1.20 -5.90 -5.52
C VAL A 59 0.11 -5.56 -4.52
N LYS A 60 0.45 -5.58 -3.23
CA LYS A 60 -0.42 -5.16 -2.14
C LYS A 60 0.00 -3.83 -1.56
N LEU A 61 -0.98 -2.96 -1.34
CA LEU A 61 -0.86 -1.77 -0.49
C LEU A 61 -1.42 -2.10 0.90
N MET A 62 -0.55 -2.04 1.91
CA MET A 62 -0.88 -2.35 3.30
C MET A 62 -0.77 -1.11 4.18
N LEU A 63 -1.54 -1.07 5.27
CA LEU A 63 -1.37 -0.11 6.36
C LEU A 63 -1.48 -0.86 7.69
N GLY A 64 -0.35 -0.97 8.40
CA GLY A 64 -0.21 -2.01 9.42
C GLY A 64 -0.46 -3.39 8.80
N ASP A 65 -1.35 -4.17 9.40
CA ASP A 65 -1.74 -5.51 8.93
C ASP A 65 -2.95 -5.49 7.98
N LYS A 66 -3.53 -4.31 7.69
CA LYS A 66 -4.72 -4.19 6.83
C LYS A 66 -4.32 -4.03 5.35
N GLU A 67 -4.80 -4.94 4.50
CA GLU A 67 -4.77 -4.78 3.05
C GLU A 67 -5.76 -3.66 2.64
N LEU A 68 -5.24 -2.63 1.98
CA LEU A 68 -5.99 -1.46 1.53
C LEU A 68 -6.35 -1.50 0.05
N ALA A 69 -5.49 -2.14 -0.75
CA ALA A 69 -5.69 -2.41 -2.17
C ALA A 69 -4.73 -3.52 -2.62
N ARG A 70 -5.10 -4.19 -3.71
CA ARG A 70 -4.23 -5.05 -4.51
C ARG A 70 -4.37 -4.64 -5.98
N THR A 71 -3.30 -4.78 -6.76
CA THR A 71 -3.33 -4.70 -8.21
C THR A 71 -2.58 -5.88 -8.81
N ASP A 72 -3.04 -6.39 -9.95
CA ASP A 72 -2.37 -7.46 -10.70
C ASP A 72 -1.24 -6.90 -11.59
N GLY A 73 -1.08 -5.58 -11.60
CA GLY A 73 -0.01 -4.85 -12.29
C GLY A 73 1.37 -4.99 -11.65
N ASP A 74 2.41 -4.54 -12.35
CA ASP A 74 3.82 -4.90 -12.10
C ASP A 74 4.48 -4.17 -10.91
N ARG A 75 3.93 -3.02 -10.49
CA ARG A 75 4.40 -2.26 -9.31
C ARG A 75 3.34 -1.27 -8.83
N MET A 76 3.42 -0.93 -7.55
CA MET A 76 2.87 0.32 -7.01
C MET A 76 4.02 1.18 -6.48
N LYS A 77 3.83 2.50 -6.41
CA LYS A 77 4.80 3.43 -5.80
C LYS A 77 4.09 4.53 -5.02
N ILE A 78 4.69 4.96 -3.92
CA ILE A 78 4.24 6.13 -3.15
C ILE A 78 4.77 7.39 -3.83
N GLU A 79 3.87 8.23 -4.35
CA GLU A 79 4.25 9.45 -5.07
C GLU A 79 4.35 10.66 -4.14
N TYR A 80 3.33 10.87 -3.30
CA TYR A 80 3.25 12.04 -2.42
C TYR A 80 2.56 11.70 -1.10
N GLN A 81 2.99 12.36 -0.02
CA GLN A 81 2.24 12.48 1.23
C GLN A 81 1.80 13.94 1.41
N PHE A 82 0.54 14.13 1.78
CA PHE A 82 -0.06 15.41 2.12
C PHE A 82 -0.47 15.43 3.58
N ASP A 83 -0.01 16.42 4.32
CA ASP A 83 -0.38 16.66 5.70
C ASP A 83 -1.50 17.71 5.73
N LEU A 84 -2.76 17.24 5.76
CA LEU A 84 -3.95 18.10 5.80
C LEU A 84 -4.36 18.37 7.26
N PRO A 85 -5.17 19.42 7.54
CA PRO A 85 -5.54 19.79 8.90
C PRO A 85 -6.12 18.67 9.77
N ASN A 86 -6.90 17.75 9.18
CA ASN A 86 -7.59 16.66 9.90
C ASN A 86 -7.18 15.25 9.49
N SER A 87 -6.29 15.10 8.51
CA SER A 87 -5.88 13.80 7.98
C SER A 87 -4.52 13.85 7.27
N LYS A 88 -3.86 12.71 7.15
CA LYS A 88 -2.75 12.53 6.20
C LYS A 88 -3.29 11.80 4.98
N VAL A 89 -2.88 12.21 3.78
CA VAL A 89 -3.31 11.60 2.52
C VAL A 89 -2.08 11.17 1.72
N VAL A 90 -2.11 9.99 1.12
CA VAL A 90 -1.04 9.46 0.27
C VAL A 90 -1.56 9.28 -1.15
N LEU A 91 -0.87 9.83 -2.14
CA LEU A 91 -1.04 9.45 -3.55
C LEU A 91 -0.14 8.26 -3.82
N VAL A 92 -0.74 7.16 -4.28
CA VAL A 92 -0.04 5.95 -4.72
C VAL A 92 -0.29 5.80 -6.21
N SER A 93 0.77 5.60 -7.00
CA SER A 93 0.68 5.20 -8.40
C SER A 93 0.58 3.68 -8.51
N GLU A 94 -0.23 3.22 -9.45
CA GLU A 94 -0.40 1.81 -9.81
C GLU A 94 -0.02 1.64 -11.28
N TYR A 95 0.94 0.76 -11.55
CA TYR A 95 1.47 0.49 -12.88
C TYR A 95 0.93 -0.87 -13.34
N SER A 96 0.43 -0.96 -14.57
CA SER A 96 -0.19 -2.20 -15.10
C SER A 96 0.79 -3.15 -15.79
N GLY A 97 2.07 -2.79 -15.87
CA GLY A 97 3.05 -3.43 -16.74
C GLY A 97 2.87 -3.13 -18.25
N GLY A 98 3.96 -3.31 -19.00
CA GLY A 98 4.00 -3.18 -20.45
C GLY A 98 3.71 -1.77 -20.99
N ASN A 99 3.30 -1.69 -22.25
CA ASN A 99 2.99 -0.43 -22.94
C ASN A 99 1.53 0.04 -22.75
N ALA A 100 0.74 -0.64 -21.90
CA ALA A 100 -0.72 -0.45 -21.87
C ALA A 100 -1.15 0.81 -21.12
N CYS A 101 -0.56 1.07 -19.94
CA CYS A 101 -0.91 2.22 -19.11
C CYS A 101 0.25 2.60 -18.18
N PRO A 102 1.05 3.64 -18.51
CA PRO A 102 2.21 4.05 -17.72
C PRO A 102 1.91 4.36 -16.25
N ALA A 103 0.78 4.98 -15.91
CA ALA A 103 0.34 5.09 -14.52
C ALA A 103 -1.18 5.30 -14.38
N ASN A 104 -1.78 4.61 -13.41
CA ASN A 104 -2.99 5.08 -12.73
C ASN A 104 -2.64 5.45 -11.28
N TYR A 105 -3.61 5.97 -10.54
CA TYR A 105 -3.43 6.47 -9.19
C TYR A 105 -4.55 6.06 -8.26
N ARG A 106 -4.25 6.06 -6.96
CA ARG A 106 -5.23 6.00 -5.88
C ARG A 106 -4.83 6.95 -4.77
N LEU A 107 -5.81 7.44 -4.02
CA LEU A 107 -5.57 8.19 -2.79
C LEU A 107 -5.97 7.35 -1.58
N VAL A 108 -5.13 7.38 -0.55
CA VAL A 108 -5.40 6.77 0.76
C VAL A 108 -5.38 7.89 1.81
N GLN A 109 -6.48 8.06 2.53
CA GLN A 109 -6.59 9.03 3.61
C GLN A 109 -6.62 8.31 4.97
N LEU A 110 -5.70 8.69 5.85
CA LEU A 110 -5.74 8.36 7.28
C LEU A 110 -6.22 9.60 8.05
N ASN A 111 -7.44 9.54 8.60
CA ASN A 111 -7.97 10.59 9.46
C ASN A 111 -7.30 10.54 10.85
N LYS A 112 -7.27 11.69 11.55
CA LYS A 112 -6.76 11.76 12.94
C LYS A 112 -7.46 10.82 13.93
N SER A 113 -8.70 10.39 13.63
CA SER A 113 -9.45 9.37 14.39
C SER A 113 -8.94 7.93 14.19
N GLY A 114 -7.98 7.72 13.29
CA GLY A 114 -7.51 6.38 12.89
C GLY A 114 -8.33 5.74 11.77
N SER A 115 -9.45 6.34 11.33
CA SER A 115 -10.22 5.80 10.22
C SER A 115 -9.50 5.99 8.88
N VAL A 116 -9.57 4.95 8.04
CA VAL A 116 -8.86 4.88 6.75
C VAL A 116 -9.86 4.74 5.62
N THR A 117 -9.79 5.64 4.66
CA THR A 117 -10.55 5.60 3.41
C THR A 117 -9.62 5.51 2.22
N THR A 118 -10.04 4.82 1.17
CA THR A 118 -9.28 4.68 -0.08
C THR A 118 -10.20 4.96 -1.25
N THR A 119 -9.68 5.61 -2.29
CA THR A 119 -10.46 5.87 -3.51
C THR A 119 -10.57 4.60 -4.37
N LYS A 120 -11.41 4.64 -5.41
CA LYS A 120 -11.18 3.80 -6.58
C LYS A 120 -9.86 4.21 -7.26
N VAL A 121 -9.35 3.34 -8.11
CA VAL A 121 -8.25 3.68 -9.03
C VAL A 121 -8.77 4.72 -10.04
N PHE A 122 -7.95 5.72 -10.36
CA PHE A 122 -8.28 6.82 -11.26
C PHE A 122 -7.05 7.26 -12.08
N GLY A 123 -7.29 7.96 -13.18
CA GLY A 123 -6.24 8.47 -14.05
C GLY A 123 -6.59 8.28 -15.52
N ASN A 124 -5.62 8.56 -16.38
CA ASN A 124 -5.74 8.48 -17.84
C ASN A 124 -4.45 7.93 -18.48
N CYS A 125 -3.72 7.08 -17.75
CA CYS A 125 -2.44 6.50 -18.13
C CYS A 125 -1.24 7.46 -18.19
N SER A 126 -1.39 8.77 -17.94
CA SER A 126 -0.23 9.67 -17.78
C SER A 126 0.48 9.47 -16.45
N ASP A 127 1.81 9.40 -16.49
CA ASP A 127 2.72 9.31 -15.36
C ASP A 127 3.29 10.66 -14.88
N ILE A 128 2.77 11.79 -15.39
CA ILE A 128 3.26 13.16 -15.10
C ILE A 128 2.18 13.98 -14.36
N PRO A 129 1.93 13.72 -13.06
CA PRO A 129 0.88 14.40 -12.31
C PRO A 129 1.31 15.80 -11.87
N LYS A 130 0.49 16.80 -12.18
CA LYS A 130 0.54 18.11 -11.55
C LYS A 130 -0.34 18.09 -10.31
N ILE A 131 0.24 18.43 -9.16
CA ILE A 131 -0.46 18.42 -7.88
C ILE A 131 -0.69 19.85 -7.38
N ASN A 132 -1.91 20.14 -6.92
CA ASN A 132 -2.24 21.38 -6.21
C ASN A 132 -3.03 21.05 -4.95
N VAL A 133 -2.71 21.67 -3.81
CA VAL A 133 -3.32 21.42 -2.51
C VAL A 133 -3.80 22.74 -1.90
N ASN A 134 -5.06 22.79 -1.49
CA ASN A 134 -5.67 23.95 -0.86
C ASN A 134 -6.60 23.51 0.28
N GLY A 135 -6.20 23.75 1.53
CA GLY A 135 -6.95 23.32 2.71
C GLY A 135 -7.08 21.80 2.80
N GLU A 136 -8.30 21.27 2.71
CA GLU A 136 -8.58 19.83 2.70
C GLU A 136 -8.76 19.25 1.28
N ARG A 137 -8.56 20.08 0.24
CA ARG A 137 -8.74 19.72 -1.16
C ARG A 137 -7.39 19.46 -1.83
N ILE A 138 -7.26 18.29 -2.46
CA ILE A 138 -6.15 17.92 -3.34
C ILE A 138 -6.69 17.86 -4.77
N ALA A 139 -6.01 18.50 -5.72
CA ALA A 139 -6.25 18.36 -7.15
C ALA A 139 -5.07 17.63 -7.79
N VAL A 140 -5.39 16.57 -8.55
CA VAL A 140 -4.44 15.81 -9.36
C VAL A 140 -4.80 16.07 -10.82
N THR A 141 -3.93 16.78 -11.53
CA THR A 141 -4.13 17.15 -12.93
C THR A 141 -3.17 16.35 -13.80
N LEU A 142 -3.72 15.59 -14.75
CA LEU A 142 -2.98 14.79 -15.71
C LEU A 142 -3.14 15.39 -17.12
N PRO A 143 -2.09 15.41 -17.96
CA PRO A 143 -2.27 15.66 -19.38
C PRO A 143 -3.03 14.49 -20.02
N ALA A 144 -3.87 14.80 -21.01
CA ALA A 144 -4.59 13.82 -21.82
C ALA A 144 -4.50 14.21 -23.31
N GLU A 145 -4.53 13.22 -24.20
CA GLU A 145 -4.56 13.46 -25.64
C GLU A 145 -6.01 13.62 -26.15
N ASP A 146 -6.27 14.75 -26.81
CA ASP A 146 -7.53 15.08 -27.48
C ASP A 146 -7.25 15.31 -28.98
N GLY A 147 -7.08 14.20 -29.70
CA GLY A 147 -6.75 14.17 -31.12
C GLY A 147 -5.33 14.69 -31.42
N LYS A 148 -5.20 16.00 -31.65
CA LYS A 148 -3.90 16.67 -31.91
C LYS A 148 -3.53 17.70 -30.83
N ARG A 149 -4.22 17.69 -29.69
CA ARG A 149 -4.03 18.64 -28.59
C ARG A 149 -3.78 17.88 -27.30
N ILE A 150 -2.90 18.43 -26.46
CA ILE A 150 -2.86 18.05 -25.05
C ILE A 150 -3.88 18.91 -24.30
N VAL A 151 -4.70 18.26 -23.49
CA VAL A 151 -5.68 18.89 -22.59
C VAL A 151 -5.37 18.46 -21.16
N GLU A 152 -5.90 19.17 -20.17
CA GLU A 152 -5.71 18.83 -18.76
C GLU A 152 -6.99 18.25 -18.17
N GLU A 153 -6.88 17.05 -17.60
CA GLU A 153 -7.95 16.38 -16.87
C GLU A 153 -7.62 16.45 -15.38
N THR A 154 -8.56 16.93 -14.55
CA THR A 154 -8.33 17.16 -13.12
C THR A 154 -9.29 16.36 -12.26
N TRP A 155 -8.74 15.43 -11.49
CA TRP A 155 -9.42 14.77 -10.38
C TRP A 155 -9.30 15.62 -9.13
N THR A 156 -10.39 15.73 -8.38
CA THR A 156 -10.42 16.43 -7.10
C THR A 156 -10.68 15.42 -6.00
N PHE A 157 -9.85 15.42 -4.96
CA PHE A 157 -10.13 14.73 -3.71
C PHE A 157 -10.37 15.73 -2.59
N GLU A 158 -11.49 15.60 -1.89
CA GLU A 158 -11.81 16.40 -0.70
C GLU A 158 -12.60 15.54 0.28
N LYS A 159 -12.22 15.54 1.57
CA LYS A 159 -12.94 14.87 2.67
C LYS A 159 -13.32 13.39 2.40
N GLY A 160 -12.43 12.64 1.75
CA GLY A 160 -12.64 11.22 1.43
C GLY A 160 -13.36 10.95 0.10
N VAL A 161 -13.85 11.99 -0.58
CA VAL A 161 -14.59 11.87 -1.84
C VAL A 161 -13.70 12.25 -3.01
N LEU A 162 -13.62 11.36 -4.00
CA LEU A 162 -13.00 11.63 -5.30
C LEU A 162 -14.07 12.11 -6.29
N THR A 163 -13.85 13.27 -6.90
CA THR A 163 -14.62 13.80 -8.03
C THR A 163 -13.78 13.67 -9.30
N GLU A 164 -14.31 12.98 -10.30
CA GLU A 164 -13.69 12.81 -11.61
C GLU A 164 -13.84 14.08 -12.49
N PRO A 165 -12.94 14.29 -13.46
CA PRO A 165 -13.10 15.35 -14.47
C PRO A 165 -14.38 15.13 -15.29
N ARG A 166 -15.08 16.21 -15.62
CA ARG A 166 -16.26 16.14 -16.49
C ARG A 166 -15.85 15.75 -17.91
N LYS A 167 -16.41 14.66 -18.43
CA LYS A 167 -16.20 14.25 -19.83
C LYS A 167 -16.74 15.30 -20.78
N ARG A 168 -15.93 15.70 -21.76
CA ARG A 168 -16.30 16.72 -22.75
C ARG A 168 -17.37 16.17 -23.69
N GLY A 169 -18.62 16.49 -23.39
CA GLY A 169 -19.80 15.95 -24.08
C GLY A 169 -21.02 15.85 -23.16
N ASP A 170 -20.77 15.81 -21.85
CA ASP A 170 -21.80 15.75 -20.80
C ASP A 170 -22.44 17.13 -20.56
N ARG A 171 -23.13 17.64 -21.59
CA ARG A 171 -24.14 18.68 -21.44
C ARG A 171 -25.48 17.99 -21.25
N SER A 172 -26.02 18.01 -20.03
CA SER A 172 -27.43 17.68 -19.81
C SER A 172 -28.30 18.50 -20.76
N LYS A 173 -29.27 17.82 -21.39
CA LYS A 173 -30.42 18.47 -22.04
C LYS A 173 -31.28 19.17 -21.00
#